data_AF-A0A527FEM4-F1
#
_entry.id   AF-A0A527FEM4-F1
#
_cell.length_a   1.000
_cell.length_b   1.000
_cell.length_c   1.000
_cell.angle_alpha   90.00
_cell.angle_beta   90.00
_cell.angle_gamma   90.00
#
_symmetry.space_group_name_H-M   'P 1'
#
loop_
_entity.id
_entity.type
_entity.pdbx_description
1 polymer ?
#
loop_
_entity_poly.entity_id
_entity_poly.type
_entity_poly.pdbx_seq_one_letter_code
_entity_poly.pdbx_strand_id
1 'polypeptide(L)' 'YRKHYPEADWLVVERDSEDIGRLYIERWPSQHRIIDIAFLPHHRRKGYGTALLCDLIDEAWLAGKSASI' A
#
# COMPACT_ATOMS: atom_id res chain seq x y z
N TYR A 1 -8.37 5.91 10.81
CA TYR A 1 -8.41 5.73 9.35
C TYR A 1 -9.82 5.55 8.81
N ARG A 2 -10.56 4.47 9.13
CA ARG A 2 -11.90 4.16 8.54
C ARG A 2 -12.94 5.28 8.50
N LYS A 3 -13.01 6.16 9.51
CA LYS A 3 -13.94 7.30 9.51
C LYS A 3 -13.55 8.40 8.50
N HIS A 4 -12.28 8.50 8.14
CA HIS A 4 -11.75 9.53 7.24
C HIS A 4 -11.50 8.99 5.82
N TYR A 5 -11.37 7.67 5.69
CA TYR A 5 -11.12 6.97 4.43
C TYR A 5 -12.12 5.81 4.29
N PRO A 6 -13.41 6.11 4.03
CA PRO A 6 -14.45 5.10 4.00
C PRO A 6 -14.35 4.16 2.80
N GLU A 7 -13.69 4.60 1.72
CA GLU A 7 -13.51 3.85 0.47
C GLU A 7 -12.09 3.27 0.34
N ALA A 8 -11.31 3.31 1.42
CA ALA A 8 -9.99 2.71 1.42
C ALA A 8 -10.06 1.18 1.34
N ASP A 9 -9.12 0.62 0.59
CA ASP A 9 -8.80 -0.79 0.60
C ASP A 9 -8.02 -1.12 1.88
N TRP A 10 -8.47 -2.16 2.61
CA TRP A 10 -7.83 -2.66 3.82
C TRP A 10 -7.16 -4.01 3.52
N LEU A 11 -5.94 -3.96 3.01
CA LEU A 11 -5.29 -5.14 2.43
C LEU A 11 -4.29 -5.77 3.39
N VAL A 12 -4.23 -7.10 3.34
CA VAL A 12 -3.15 -7.91 3.92
C VAL A 12 -2.08 -8.09 2.85
N VAL A 13 -0.82 -7.90 3.23
CA VAL A 13 0.32 -8.18 2.33
C VAL A 13 0.74 -9.62 2.58
N GLU A 14 0.64 -10.45 1.56
CA GLU A 14 0.99 -11.87 1.60
C GLU A 14 2.30 -12.13 0.84
N ARG A 15 3.11 -13.08 1.33
CA ARG A 15 4.24 -13.65 0.60
C ARG A 15 4.27 -15.15 0.87
N ASP A 16 4.28 -15.95 -0.20
CA ASP A 16 4.34 -17.41 -0.11
C ASP A 16 3.22 -17.99 0.80
N SER A 17 2.00 -17.45 0.68
CA SER A 17 0.85 -17.81 1.52
C SER A 17 0.98 -17.50 3.02
N GLU A 18 1.96 -16.66 3.39
CA GLU A 18 2.12 -16.11 4.73
C GLU A 18 1.73 -14.63 4.78
N ASP A 19 0.91 -14.24 5.75
CA ASP A 19 0.60 -12.84 6.04
C ASP A 19 1.84 -12.14 6.62
N ILE A 20 2.44 -11.24 5.85
CA ILE A 20 3.70 -10.57 6.24
C ILE A 20 3.50 -9.12 6.68
N GLY A 21 2.33 -8.54 6.43
CA GLY A 21 2.06 -7.13 6.69
C GLY A 21 0.69 -6.67 6.25
N ARG A 22 0.54 -5.35 6.13
CA ARG A 22 -0.69 -4.68 5.71
C ARG A 22 -0.39 -3.48 4.83
N LEU A 23 -1.35 -3.16 3.98
CA LEU A 23 -1.39 -1.96 3.15
C LEU A 23 -2.79 -1.37 3.24
N TYR A 24 -2.88 -0.11 3.67
CA TYR A 24 -4.12 0.66 3.59
C TYR A 24 -3.95 1.76 2.57
N ILE A 25 -4.86 1.83 1.60
CA ILE A 25 -4.76 2.75 0.47
C ILE A 25 -6.15 3.24 0.09
N GLU A 26 -6.28 4.53 -0.23
CA GLU A 26 -7.50 5.07 -0.85
C GLU A 26 -7.21 5.53 -2.28
N ARG A 27 -8.09 5.18 -3.20
CA ARG A 27 -7.86 5.32 -4.64
C ARG A 27 -8.73 6.42 -5.23
N TRP A 28 -8.36 7.66 -4.97
CA TRP A 28 -9.07 8.82 -5.52
C TRP A 28 -8.90 8.94 -7.04
N PRO A 29 -9.74 9.77 -7.70
CA PRO A 29 -9.64 10.01 -9.13
C PRO A 29 -8.29 10.61 -9.57
N SER A 30 -7.71 11.51 -8.77
CA SER A 30 -6.45 12.21 -9.10
C SER A 30 -5.20 11.57 -8.51
N GLN A 31 -5.32 10.78 -7.43
CA GLN A 31 -4.18 10.18 -6.75
C GLN A 31 -4.53 8.89 -6.03
N HIS A 32 -3.52 8.04 -5.84
CA HIS A 32 -3.53 6.95 -4.87
C HIS A 32 -2.91 7.44 -3.57
N ARG A 33 -3.70 7.47 -2.49
CA ARG A 33 -3.27 7.90 -1.16
C ARG A 33 -2.91 6.67 -0.33
N ILE A 34 -1.64 6.46 -0.09
CA ILE A 34 -1.12 5.44 0.81
C ILE A 34 -1.36 5.94 2.24
N ILE A 35 -2.16 5.22 3.01
CA ILE A 35 -2.57 5.61 4.36
C ILE A 35 -1.63 5.00 5.41
N ASP A 36 -1.30 3.72 5.26
CA ASP A 36 -0.41 3.00 6.17
C ASP A 36 0.23 1.80 5.44
N ILE A 37 1.51 1.56 5.70
CA ILE A 37 2.23 0.35 5.27
C ILE A 37 3.01 -0.16 6.47
N ALA A 38 2.83 -1.44 6.79
CA ALA A 38 3.59 -2.05 7.87
C ALA A 38 3.85 -3.52 7.63
N PHE A 39 5.03 -3.95 8.05
CA PHE A 39 5.44 -5.35 8.03
C PHE A 39 5.68 -5.87 9.46
N LEU A 40 5.42 -7.16 9.65
CA LEU A 40 5.75 -7.87 10.87
C LEU A 40 7.27 -7.79 11.13
N PRO A 41 7.73 -7.73 12.40
CA PRO A 41 9.14 -7.50 12.72
C PRO A 41 10.13 -8.42 12.01
N HIS A 42 9.79 -9.69 11.82
CA HIS A 42 10.62 -10.71 11.18
C HIS A 42 10.69 -10.61 9.65
N HIS A 43 9.81 -9.80 9.02
CA HIS A 43 9.79 -9.52 7.58
C HIS A 43 10.37 -8.15 7.22
N ARG A 44 10.83 -7.37 8.19
CA ARG A 44 11.47 -6.06 7.96
C ARG A 44 12.91 -6.20 7.45
N ARG A 45 13.41 -5.13 6.83
CA ARG A 45 14.79 -5.03 6.29
C ARG A 45 15.12 -6.07 5.19
N LYS A 46 14.09 -6.58 4.51
CA LYS A 46 14.20 -7.50 3.36
C LYS A 46 13.86 -6.85 2.00
N GLY A 47 13.62 -5.53 1.97
CA GLY A 47 13.28 -4.79 0.74
C GLY A 47 11.79 -4.77 0.38
N TYR A 48 10.93 -5.51 1.09
CA TYR A 48 9.50 -5.64 0.75
C TYR A 48 8.73 -4.31 0.73
N GLY A 49 9.00 -3.42 1.68
CA GLY A 49 8.34 -2.10 1.70
C GLY A 49 8.74 -1.22 0.52
N THR A 50 9.99 -1.27 0.09
CA THR A 50 10.44 -0.55 -1.10
C THR A 50 9.82 -1.11 -2.36
N ALA A 51 9.83 -2.44 -2.52
CA ALA A 51 9.19 -3.09 -3.67
C ALA A 51 7.70 -2.72 -3.77
N LEU A 52 6.96 -2.87 -2.67
CA LEU A 52 5.53 -2.52 -2.63
C LEU A 52 5.29 -1.03 -2.93
N LEU A 53 6.12 -0.12 -2.42
CA LEU A 53 5.99 1.31 -2.71
C LEU A 53 6.24 1.63 -4.19
N CYS A 54 7.25 1.01 -4.80
CA CYS A 54 7.52 1.16 -6.23
C CYS A 54 6.33 0.67 -7.06
N ASP A 55 5.80 -0.52 -6.75
CA ASP A 55 4.63 -1.07 -7.46
C ASP A 55 3.42 -0.14 -7.38
N LEU A 56 3.16 0.46 -6.21
CA LEU A 56 2.04 1.40 -6.03
C LEU A 56 2.23 2.73 -6.78
N ILE A 57 3.48 3.21 -6.87
CA ILE A 57 3.82 4.42 -7.64
C ILE A 57 3.64 4.14 -9.13
N ASP A 58 4.13 3.01 -9.61
CA ASP A 58 4.00 2.59 -11.01
C ASP A 58 2.51 2.37 -11.37
N GLU A 59 1.74 1.75 -10.48
CA GLU A 59 0.30 1.57 -10.65
C GLU A 59 -0.42 2.93 -10.78
N ALA A 60 -0.12 3.89 -9.90
CA ALA A 60 -0.71 5.23 -9.97
C ALA A 60 -0.32 5.94 -11.28
N TRP A 61 0.96 5.87 -11.65
CA TRP A 61 1.47 6.50 -12.86
C TRP A 61 0.82 5.93 -14.13
N LEU A 62 0.70 4.60 -14.23
CA LEU A 62 0.02 3.92 -15.33
C LEU A 62 -1.47 4.30 -15.42
N ALA A 63 -2.10 4.60 -14.28
CA ALA A 63 -3.47 5.09 -14.21
C ALA A 63 -3.60 6.61 -14.49
N GLY A 64 -2.50 7.32 -14.79
CA GLY A 64 -2.50 8.78 -15.00
C GLY A 64 -2.69 9.59 -13.71
N LYS A 65 -2.33 9.01 -12.56
CA LYS A 65 -2.51 9.57 -11.21
C LYS A 65 -1.17 9.77 -10.52
N SER A 66 -1.16 10.57 -9.46
CA SER A 66 -0.02 10.65 -8.54
C SER A 66 -0.15 9.63 -7.39
N ALA A 67 0.96 9.30 -6.74
CA ALA A 67 0.96 8.60 -5.46
C ALA A 67 1.36 9.57 -4.34
N SER A 68 0.71 9.49 -3.17
CA SER A 68 1.05 10.28 -1.98
C SER A 68 0.92 9.48 -0.69
N ILE A 69 1.59 9.95 0.38
CA ILE A 69 1.56 9.39 1.74
C ILE A 69 0.97 10.41 2.70
#